data_AF-A0AAP5V389-F1
#
_entry.id   AF-A0AAP5V389-F1
#
_cell.length_a   1.000
_cell.length_b   1.000
_cell.length_c   1.000
_cell.angle_alpha   90.00
_cell.angle_beta   90.00
_cell.angle_gamma   90.00
#
_symmetry.space_group_name_H-M   'P 1'
#
loop_
_entity.id
_entity.type
_entity.pdbx_description
1 polymer ?
#
loop_
_entity_poly.entity_id
_entity_poly.type
_entity_poly.pdbx_seq_one_letter_code
_entity_poly.pdbx_strand_id
1 'polypeptide(L)'
;MKNEMEKPVYAGIHHSGITLEMICIETLHTRIMEALKTGDTAKAVEAHKDVLRSLIQIKRYQTAERVEKLKASSKIVSVQYPESLKK
;
A
#
# COMPACT_ATOMS: atom_id res chain seq x y z
N MET A 1 -4.20 -33.22 5.79
CA MET A 1 -3.19 -32.18 5.51
C MET A 1 -3.82 -30.84 5.86
N LYS A 2 -3.29 -30.13 6.86
CA LYS A 2 -3.74 -28.77 7.17
C LYS A 2 -3.13 -27.89 6.07
N ASN A 3 -3.96 -27.28 5.23
CA ASN A 3 -3.52 -26.17 4.40
C ASN A 3 -3.08 -25.08 5.37
N GLU A 4 -1.78 -24.97 5.59
CA GLU A 4 -1.18 -23.79 6.18
C GLU A 4 -1.51 -22.66 5.20
N MET A 5 -2.60 -21.94 5.48
CA MET A 5 -2.91 -20.69 4.78
C MET A 5 -1.64 -19.86 4.85
N GLU A 6 -1.05 -19.65 3.68
CA GLU A 6 0.16 -18.88 3.45
C GLU A 6 0.11 -17.66 4.36
N LYS A 7 1.09 -17.58 5.27
CA LYS A 7 1.16 -16.45 6.19
C LYS A 7 1.07 -15.18 5.36
N PRO A 8 0.19 -14.24 5.74
CA PRO A 8 0.04 -13.01 4.98
C PRO A 8 1.41 -12.35 4.85
N VAL A 9 1.85 -12.11 3.62
CA VAL A 9 3.17 -11.52 3.28
C VAL A 9 3.36 -10.15 3.96
N TYR A 10 2.27 -9.56 4.47
CA TYR A 10 2.27 -8.36 5.29
C TYR A 10 1.28 -8.49 6.45
N ALA A 11 1.66 -8.17 7.69
CA ALA A 11 0.77 -8.31 8.87
C ALA A 11 0.36 -6.94 9.46
N GLY A 12 -0.03 -6.00 8.59
CA GLY A 12 -0.37 -4.62 8.96
C GLY A 12 -1.87 -4.29 8.86
N ILE A 13 -2.28 -3.14 9.43
CA ILE A 13 -3.69 -2.70 9.47
C ILE A 13 -4.28 -2.52 8.05
N HIS A 14 -3.43 -2.11 7.10
CA HIS A 14 -3.79 -1.98 5.68
C HIS A 14 -3.36 -3.18 4.83
N HIS A 15 -3.18 -4.36 5.44
CA HIS A 15 -2.69 -5.56 4.75
C HIS A 15 -3.49 -5.91 3.50
N SER A 16 -4.83 -5.92 3.58
CA SER A 16 -5.69 -6.25 2.43
C SER A 16 -5.47 -5.29 1.25
N GLY A 17 -5.35 -4.00 1.53
CA GLY A 17 -5.06 -2.98 0.51
C GLY A 17 -3.69 -3.17 -0.14
N ILE A 18 -2.65 -3.45 0.65
CA ILE A 18 -1.30 -3.70 0.14
C ILE A 18 -1.27 -4.99 -0.70
N THR A 19 -1.91 -6.07 -0.25
CA THR A 19 -1.97 -7.34 -0.98
C THR A 19 -2.66 -7.19 -2.33
N LEU A 20 -3.76 -6.45 -2.39
CA LEU A 20 -4.45 -6.18 -3.67
C LEU A 20 -3.56 -5.39 -4.63
N GLU A 21 -2.85 -4.37 -4.15
CA GLU A 21 -1.90 -3.62 -4.99
C GLU A 21 -0.73 -4.49 -5.48
N MET A 22 -0.25 -5.44 -4.66
CA MET A 22 0.79 -6.38 -5.08
C MET A 22 0.30 -7.32 -6.20
N ILE A 23 -0.91 -7.89 -6.06
CA ILE A 23 -1.53 -8.72 -7.11
C ILE A 23 -1.75 -7.91 -8.40
N CYS A 24 -2.13 -6.63 -8.26
CA CYS A 24 -2.25 -5.70 -9.38
C CYS A 24 -0.91 -5.53 -10.11
N ILE A 25 0.18 -5.31 -9.37
CA ILE A 25 1.52 -5.17 -9.94
C ILE A 25 1.95 -6.43 -10.70
N GLU A 26 1.69 -7.64 -10.18
CA GLU A 26 2.00 -8.90 -10.88
C GLU A 26 1.24 -9.02 -12.21
N THR A 27 -0.04 -8.65 -12.20
CA THR A 27 -0.87 -8.62 -13.41
C THR A 27 -0.36 -7.60 -14.43
N LEU A 28 0.01 -6.40 -13.96
CA LEU A 28 0.58 -5.35 -14.79
C LEU A 28 1.95 -5.75 -15.37
N HIS A 29 2.78 -6.46 -14.60
CA HIS A 29 4.07 -6.97 -15.08
C HIS A 29 3.87 -7.95 -16.25
N THR A 30 2.88 -8.84 -16.16
CA THR A 30 2.51 -9.74 -17.26
C THR A 30 2.11 -8.94 -18.50
N ARG A 31 1.28 -7.91 -18.35
CA ARG A 31 0.87 -7.03 -19.46
C ARG A 31 2.03 -6.27 -20.10
N ILE A 32 3.02 -5.84 -19.31
CA ILE A 32 4.25 -5.22 -19.82
C ILE A 32 5.02 -6.24 -20.67
N MET A 33 5.23 -7.44 -20.16
CA MET A 33 5.98 -8.48 -20.88
C MET A 33 5.29 -8.88 -22.19
N GLU A 34 3.96 -8.95 -22.22
CA GLU A 34 3.20 -9.20 -23.44
C GLU A 34 3.34 -8.07 -24.45
N ALA A 35 3.20 -6.81 -24.02
CA ALA A 35 3.35 -5.65 -24.88
C ALA A 35 4.77 -5.55 -25.48
N LEU A 36 5.79 -5.86 -24.69
CA LEU A 36 7.18 -5.92 -25.15
C LEU A 36 7.40 -7.04 -26.19
N LYS A 37 6.78 -8.21 -26.00
CA LYS A 37 6.84 -9.32 -26.99
C LYS A 37 6.25 -8.93 -28.34
N THR A 38 5.20 -8.10 -28.35
CA THR A 38 4.54 -7.64 -29.59
C THR A 38 5.15 -6.36 -30.15
N GLY A 39 6.17 -5.79 -29.52
CA GLY A 39 6.77 -4.52 -29.92
C GLY A 39 5.91 -3.28 -29.64
N ASP A 40 4.84 -3.41 -28.87
CA ASP A 40 3.94 -2.32 -28.50
C ASP A 40 4.50 -1.56 -27.28
N THR A 41 5.45 -0.67 -27.56
CA THR A 41 6.15 0.12 -26.55
C THR A 41 5.22 1.10 -25.84
N ALA A 42 4.21 1.64 -26.52
CA ALA A 42 3.24 2.56 -25.94
C ALA A 42 2.43 1.87 -24.84
N LYS A 43 1.91 0.66 -25.11
CA LYS A 43 1.19 -0.13 -24.13
C LYS A 43 2.07 -0.57 -22.95
N ALA A 44 3.34 -0.90 -23.21
CA ALA A 44 4.30 -1.21 -22.15
C ALA A 44 4.55 -0.01 -21.22
N VAL A 45 4.70 1.19 -21.76
CA VAL A 45 4.88 2.43 -20.99
C VAL A 45 3.65 2.75 -20.14
N GLU A 46 2.45 2.64 -20.70
CA GLU A 46 1.22 2.88 -19.94
C GLU A 46 1.06 1.88 -18.78
N ALA A 47 1.29 0.59 -19.03
CA ALA A 47 1.26 -0.41 -17.95
C ALA A 47 2.37 -0.17 -16.90
N HIS A 48 3.53 0.36 -17.30
CA HIS A 48 4.57 0.74 -16.35
C HIS A 48 4.16 1.93 -15.46
N LYS A 49 3.45 2.93 -16.02
CA LYS A 49 2.88 4.03 -15.22
C LYS A 49 1.87 3.50 -14.20
N ASP A 50 1.08 2.49 -14.56
CA ASP A 50 0.14 1.85 -13.64
C ASP A 50 0.85 1.17 -12.46
N VAL A 51 1.98 0.50 -12.72
CA VAL A 51 2.81 -0.08 -11.65
C VAL A 51 3.29 1.01 -10.68
N LEU A 52 3.74 2.16 -11.21
CA LEU A 52 4.16 3.28 -10.37
C LEU A 52 3.02 3.82 -9.51
N ARG A 53 1.78 3.85 -10.03
CA ARG A 53 0.59 4.26 -9.26
C ARG A 53 0.32 3.30 -8.09
N SER A 54 0.37 1.99 -8.33
CA SER A 54 0.21 0.98 -7.27
C SER A 54 1.30 1.08 -6.21
N LEU A 55 2.56 1.30 -6.60
CA LEU A 55 3.67 1.50 -5.66
C LEU A 55 3.48 2.73 -4.77
N ILE A 56 2.97 3.84 -5.33
CA ILE A 56 2.62 5.04 -4.56
C ILE A 56 1.51 4.72 -3.54
N GLN A 57 0.51 3.94 -3.93
CA GLN A 57 -0.59 3.57 -3.05
C GLN A 57 -0.13 2.66 -1.90
N ILE A 58 0.75 1.68 -2.17
CA ILE A 58 1.41 0.87 -1.13
C ILE A 58 2.15 1.76 -0.13
N LYS A 59 2.92 2.75 -0.61
CA LYS A 59 3.64 3.69 0.26
C LYS A 59 2.70 4.51 1.14
N ARG A 60 1.53 4.90 0.62
CA ARG A 60 0.48 5.59 1.41
C ARG A 60 -0.05 4.70 2.53
N TYR A 61 -0.37 3.44 2.24
CA TYR A 61 -0.81 2.49 3.26
C TYR A 61 0.24 2.29 4.36
N GLN A 62 1.51 2.11 3.99
CA GLN A 62 2.61 1.98 4.95
C GLN A 62 2.78 3.23 5.83
N THR A 63 2.57 4.42 5.23
CA THR A 63 2.65 5.70 5.96
C THR A 63 1.48 5.85 6.94
N ALA A 64 0.27 5.52 6.52
CA ALA A 64 -0.92 5.55 7.37
C ALA A 64 -0.77 4.59 8.56
N GLU A 65 -0.32 3.36 8.32
CA GLU A 65 -0.09 2.39 9.38
C GLU A 65 0.96 2.88 10.40
N ARG A 66 2.04 3.52 9.93
CA ARG A 66 3.04 4.13 10.82
C ARG A 66 2.40 5.21 11.71
N VAL A 67 1.56 6.08 11.16
CA VAL A 67 0.85 7.12 11.91
C VAL A 67 -0.10 6.51 12.94
N GLU A 68 -0.85 5.48 12.57
CA GLU A 68 -1.77 4.79 13.47
C GLU A 68 -1.04 4.10 14.63
N LYS A 69 0.08 3.40 14.33
CA LYS A 69 0.93 2.81 15.38
C LYS A 69 1.50 3.86 16.32
N LEU A 70 1.93 5.01 15.80
CA LEU A 70 2.39 6.13 16.63
C LEU A 70 1.26 6.70 17.51
N LYS A 71 0.05 6.86 16.99
CA LYS A 71 -1.12 7.29 17.79
C LYS A 71 -1.44 6.28 18.89
N ALA A 72 -1.42 4.99 18.59
CA ALA A 72 -1.69 3.92 19.55
C ALA A 72 -0.60 3.85 20.63
N SER A 73 0.69 3.96 20.25
CA SER A 73 1.81 3.87 21.20
C SER A 73 1.96 5.10 22.08
N SER A 74 1.65 6.28 21.55
CA SER A 74 1.83 7.55 22.26
C SER A 74 0.78 7.81 23.34
N LYS A 75 -0.28 6.98 23.44
CA LYS A 75 -1.47 7.27 24.28
C LYS A 75 -1.81 8.77 24.22
N ILE A 76 -1.78 9.38 23.03
CA ILE A 76 -2.18 10.79 22.89
C ILE A 76 -3.67 10.84 23.21
N VAL A 77 -3.95 10.99 24.50
CA VAL A 77 -5.23 11.39 25.03
C VAL A 77 -5.41 12.80 24.54
N SER A 78 -6.57 13.11 23.98
CA SER A 78 -6.96 14.49 23.72
C SER A 78 -6.68 15.31 24.99
N VAL A 79 -5.69 16.19 24.94
CA VAL A 79 -5.38 17.07 26.06
C VAL A 79 -6.38 18.21 25.97
N GLN A 80 -7.38 18.21 26.84
CA GLN A 80 -8.18 19.41 27.06
C GLN A 80 -7.30 20.42 27.79
N TYR A 81 -6.79 21.40 27.03
CA TYR A 81 -6.12 22.55 27.61
C TYR A 81 -7.14 23.41 28.36
N PRO A 82 -6.85 23.83 29.61
CA PRO A 82 -7.70 24.77 30.31
C PRO A 82 -7.84 26.07 29.51
N GLU A 83 -9.05 26.66 29.56
CA GLU A 83 -9.40 27.91 28.85
C GLU A 83 -8.37 29.02 29.06
N SER A 84 -7.74 29.07 30.24
CA SER A 84 -6.69 30.04 30.59
C SER A 84 -5.43 29.98 29.72
N LEU A 85 -5.21 28.89 28.97
CA LEU A 85 -4.07 28.71 28.07
C LEU A 85 -4.44 28.89 26.59
N LYS A 86 -5.73 29.04 26.26
CA LYS A 86 -6.18 29.39 24.90
C LYS A 86 -6.13 30.91 24.76
N LYS A 87 -4.96 31.45 24.40
CA LYS A 87 -4.82 32.86 24.01
C LYS A 87 -5.19 33.05 22.55
#